data_AF-A0A958YJ08-F1
#
_entry.id   AF-A0A958YJ08-F1
#
_cell.length_a   1.000
_cell.length_b   1.000
_cell.length_c   1.000
_cell.angle_alpha   90.00
_cell.angle_beta   90.00
_cell.angle_gamma   90.00
#
_symmetry.space_group_name_H-M   'P 1'
#
loop_
_entity.id
_entity.type
_entity.pdbx_description
1 polymer ?
#
loop_
_entity_poly.entity_id
_entity_poly.type
_entity_poly.pdbx_seq_one_letter_code
_entity_poly.pdbx_strand_id
1 'polypeptide(L)'
;MSNYKLGLDFAKEQDQNDPLAAYKKLFHIPKDTHGNELIYMTGNSLGLQPKATKNYINQELDDWANLGVEGHTEAKHPWLPYHEFLTENMAKVVGAKPIEVVVMNTLTANLHLMMVSFYRPTQKRYKIVIEADAFPSDKYAVESQLRHHGFDANEGLILWKARKGEELANYNDLQTILETQGKDIALVMIGGVNYYTGQFFDLKRITQLGHKHGCMVGFDCAHGAGNVELNLHDSGADFAVWCTYKYLNSGPGSLGGCFVHERHAHNKNLNRFAGWWSHNKETRFKMRNEFDQLPGAEGWQLSNP
;
A
#
# COMPACT_ATOMS: atom_id res chain seq x y z
N MET A 1 -4.08 -30.95 4.06
CA MET A 1 -4.36 -30.88 5.51
C MET A 1 -3.13 -31.42 6.21
N SER A 2 -2.45 -30.62 7.04
CA SER A 2 -1.27 -31.08 7.78
C SER A 2 -1.69 -32.05 8.89
N ASN A 3 -0.87 -33.08 9.16
CA ASN A 3 -1.05 -33.99 10.29
C ASN A 3 -0.68 -33.28 11.60
N TYR A 4 -1.51 -32.33 12.03
CA TYR A 4 -1.28 -31.55 13.24
C TYR A 4 -1.23 -32.40 14.51
N LYS A 5 -0.29 -32.10 15.41
CA LYS A 5 -0.19 -32.68 16.76
C LYS A 5 0.13 -31.58 17.78
N LEU A 6 -0.35 -31.74 19.01
CA LEU A 6 0.01 -30.84 20.12
C LEU A 6 1.40 -31.20 20.69
N GLY A 7 2.17 -30.20 21.12
CA GLY A 7 3.40 -30.37 21.91
C GLY A 7 4.69 -29.85 21.25
N LEU A 8 5.76 -29.77 22.06
CA LEU A 8 7.06 -29.22 21.67
C LEU A 8 7.75 -30.03 20.55
N ASP A 9 7.65 -31.36 20.59
CA ASP A 9 8.31 -32.22 19.61
C ASP A 9 7.75 -32.02 18.21
N PHE A 10 6.44 -31.82 18.10
CA PHE A 10 5.80 -31.50 16.82
C PHE A 10 6.28 -30.14 16.29
N ALA A 11 6.38 -29.10 17.14
CA ALA A 11 6.90 -27.80 16.72
C ALA A 11 8.35 -27.88 16.22
N LYS A 12 9.22 -28.62 16.92
CA LYS A 12 10.61 -28.85 16.49
C LYS A 12 10.70 -29.61 15.16
N GLU A 13 9.82 -30.58 14.93
CA GLU A 13 9.72 -31.29 13.66
C GLU A 13 9.29 -30.34 12.53
N GLN A 14 8.34 -29.43 12.78
CA GLN A 14 7.96 -28.41 11.79
C GLN A 14 9.12 -27.45 11.49
N ASP A 15 9.87 -26.99 12.49
CA ASP A 15 11.05 -26.14 12.29
C ASP A 15 12.15 -26.84 11.47
N GLN A 16 12.37 -28.15 11.68
CA GLN A 16 13.35 -28.93 10.92
C GLN A 16 12.96 -29.10 9.45
N ASN A 17 11.66 -29.17 9.18
CA ASN A 17 11.12 -29.36 7.84
C ASN A 17 10.83 -28.04 7.10
N ASP A 18 11.02 -26.88 7.75
CA ASP A 18 10.76 -25.58 7.15
C ASP A 18 11.83 -25.20 6.10
N PRO A 19 11.48 -25.13 4.80
CA PRO A 19 12.42 -24.74 3.76
C PRO A 19 12.87 -23.26 3.88
N LEU A 20 12.18 -22.45 4.69
CA LEU A 20 12.47 -21.03 4.90
C LEU A 20 13.28 -20.77 6.18
N ALA A 21 13.63 -21.79 6.97
CA ALA A 21 14.28 -21.62 8.27
C ALA A 21 15.58 -20.79 8.21
N ALA A 22 16.29 -20.82 7.08
CA ALA A 22 17.51 -20.05 6.87
C ALA A 22 17.28 -18.52 6.89
N TYR A 23 16.09 -18.04 6.48
CA TYR A 23 15.77 -16.61 6.44
C TYR A 23 15.79 -15.96 7.81
N LYS A 24 15.47 -16.71 8.89
CA LYS A 24 15.57 -16.21 10.27
C LYS A 24 16.95 -15.61 10.56
N LYS A 25 18.02 -16.19 10.00
CA LYS A 25 19.41 -15.74 10.20
C LYS A 25 19.70 -14.38 9.55
N LEU A 26 18.85 -13.89 8.66
CA LEU A 26 19.01 -12.61 7.97
C LEU A 26 18.49 -11.42 8.79
N PHE A 27 17.85 -11.64 9.93
CA PHE A 27 17.24 -10.59 10.76
C PHE A 27 17.92 -10.45 12.12
N HIS A 28 17.88 -9.24 12.66
CA HIS A 28 18.19 -8.99 14.07
C HIS A 28 16.97 -9.32 14.92
N ILE A 29 17.09 -10.32 15.80
CA ILE A 29 16.05 -10.69 16.76
C ILE A 29 16.41 -10.07 18.12
N PRO A 30 15.51 -9.29 18.74
CA PRO A 30 15.71 -8.74 20.08
C PRO A 30 16.04 -9.83 21.10
N LYS A 31 16.86 -9.49 22.09
CA LYS A 31 17.29 -10.42 23.15
C LYS A 31 16.88 -9.92 24.52
N ASP A 32 16.63 -10.85 25.44
CA ASP A 32 16.45 -10.55 26.86
C ASP A 32 17.80 -10.16 27.52
N THR A 33 17.74 -9.84 28.82
CA THR A 33 18.93 -9.49 29.63
C THR A 33 19.94 -10.64 29.77
N HIS A 34 19.56 -11.87 29.42
CA HIS A 34 20.40 -13.07 29.47
C HIS A 34 20.95 -13.46 28.10
N GLY A 35 20.60 -12.73 27.03
CA GLY A 35 21.05 -12.98 25.67
C GLY A 35 20.20 -13.98 24.87
N ASN A 36 19.05 -14.42 25.40
CA ASN A 36 18.12 -15.30 24.69
C ASN A 36 17.27 -14.48 23.71
N GLU A 37 16.97 -15.04 22.54
CA GLU A 37 16.05 -14.42 21.58
C GLU A 37 14.64 -14.31 22.16
N LEU A 38 14.01 -13.14 21.99
CA LEU A 38 12.63 -12.91 22.37
C LEU A 38 11.66 -13.52 21.34
N ILE A 39 10.47 -13.91 21.80
CA ILE A 39 9.36 -14.30 20.92
C ILE A 39 8.71 -13.01 20.39
N TYR A 40 9.09 -12.62 19.17
CA TYR A 40 8.63 -11.38 18.55
C TYR A 40 7.39 -11.59 17.67
N MET A 41 6.20 -11.39 18.23
CA MET A 41 4.90 -11.58 17.56
C MET A 41 4.25 -10.25 17.14
N THR A 42 5.05 -9.23 16.84
CA THR A 42 4.58 -7.88 16.50
C THR A 42 5.15 -7.35 15.17
N GLY A 43 5.63 -8.25 14.30
CA GLY A 43 6.13 -7.93 12.96
C GLY A 43 5.06 -7.32 12.03
N ASN A 44 3.78 -7.54 12.34
CA ASN A 44 2.65 -6.91 11.67
C ASN A 44 2.53 -5.40 11.94
N SER A 45 3.24 -4.88 12.95
CA SER A 45 3.26 -3.47 13.31
C SER A 45 4.62 -2.83 12.98
N LEU A 46 5.71 -3.46 13.39
CA LEU A 46 7.07 -3.08 13.01
C LEU A 46 7.88 -4.33 12.70
N GLY A 47 8.32 -4.46 11.46
CA GLY A 47 9.14 -5.55 11.00
C GLY A 47 10.53 -5.56 11.65
N LEU A 48 11.12 -6.76 11.80
CA LEU A 48 12.49 -6.89 12.31
C LEU A 48 13.49 -6.32 11.32
N GLN A 49 14.59 -5.74 11.82
CA GLN A 49 15.62 -5.18 10.96
C GLN A 49 16.40 -6.27 10.21
N PRO A 50 16.46 -6.24 8.86
CA PRO A 50 17.40 -7.05 8.10
C PRO A 50 18.86 -6.69 8.44
N LYS A 51 19.72 -7.69 8.62
CA LYS A 51 21.16 -7.48 8.92
C LYS A 51 21.89 -6.68 7.84
N ALA A 52 21.42 -6.77 6.60
CA ALA A 52 21.99 -6.05 5.47
C ALA A 52 21.73 -4.54 5.51
N THR A 53 20.71 -4.07 6.24
CA THR A 53 20.27 -2.66 6.22
C THR A 53 21.40 -1.67 6.51
N LYS A 54 22.25 -1.97 7.51
CA LYS A 54 23.39 -1.10 7.85
C LYS A 54 24.35 -0.91 6.67
N ASN A 55 24.61 -1.97 5.91
CA ASN A 55 25.54 -1.92 4.78
C ASN A 55 24.98 -1.10 3.63
N TYR A 56 23.68 -1.19 3.36
CA TYR A 56 23.02 -0.39 2.32
C TYR A 56 23.04 1.10 2.69
N ILE A 57 22.73 1.45 3.94
CA ILE A 57 22.79 2.86 4.40
C ILE A 57 24.22 3.39 4.31
N ASN A 58 25.21 2.64 4.81
CA ASN A 58 26.61 3.08 4.78
C ASN A 58 27.10 3.29 3.35
N GLN A 59 26.70 2.45 2.39
CA GLN A 59 27.04 2.63 0.99
C GLN A 59 26.58 3.99 0.44
N GLU A 60 25.33 4.39 0.71
CA GLU A 60 24.81 5.68 0.22
C GLU A 60 25.50 6.87 0.91
N LEU A 61 25.87 6.72 2.20
CA LEU A 61 26.65 7.73 2.91
C LEU A 61 28.07 7.87 2.33
N ASP A 62 28.70 6.76 1.98
CA ASP A 62 30.02 6.74 1.35
C ASP A 62 29.97 7.35 -0.06
N ASP A 63 28.97 7.00 -0.86
CA ASP A 63 28.77 7.56 -2.21
C ASP A 63 28.51 9.07 -2.14
N TRP A 64 27.68 9.52 -1.19
CA TRP A 64 27.45 10.95 -0.98
C TRP A 64 28.72 11.70 -0.58
N ALA A 65 29.50 11.16 0.36
CA ALA A 65 30.75 11.76 0.80
C ALA A 65 31.78 11.90 -0.33
N ASN A 66 31.82 10.94 -1.25
CA ASN A 66 32.84 10.89 -2.31
C ASN A 66 32.42 11.59 -3.61
N LEU A 67 31.13 11.60 -3.95
CA LEU A 67 30.64 12.04 -5.26
C LEU A 67 29.85 13.35 -5.22
N GLY A 68 29.30 13.73 -4.07
CA GLY A 68 28.42 14.90 -3.97
C GLY A 68 27.25 14.81 -4.96
N VAL A 69 27.07 15.83 -5.79
CA VAL A 69 25.97 15.88 -6.79
C VAL A 69 26.09 14.82 -7.88
N GLU A 70 27.31 14.37 -8.20
CA GLU A 70 27.55 13.34 -9.22
C GLU A 70 26.97 11.98 -8.79
N GLY A 71 26.66 11.79 -7.50
CA GLY A 71 25.97 10.59 -7.01
C GLY A 71 24.59 10.36 -7.64
N HIS A 72 23.97 11.38 -8.22
CA HIS A 72 22.74 11.21 -9.00
C HIS A 72 22.90 10.25 -10.18
N THR A 73 24.08 10.13 -10.77
CA THR A 73 24.37 9.26 -11.92
C THR A 73 25.49 8.25 -11.67
N GLU A 74 26.48 8.58 -10.85
CA GLU A 74 27.72 7.80 -10.67
C GLU A 74 27.75 6.97 -9.37
N ALA A 75 26.80 7.14 -8.45
CA ALA A 75 26.71 6.32 -7.24
C ALA A 75 26.52 4.84 -7.60
N LYS A 76 26.86 3.93 -6.68
CA LYS A 76 26.63 2.49 -6.88
C LYS A 76 25.15 2.18 -7.11
N HIS A 77 24.27 2.93 -6.46
CA HIS A 77 22.85 3.01 -6.77
C HIS A 77 22.52 4.46 -7.15
N PRO A 78 22.58 4.82 -8.43
CA PRO A 78 22.31 6.19 -8.88
C PRO A 78 20.98 6.73 -8.34
N TRP A 79 21.01 7.92 -7.74
CA TRP A 79 19.84 8.43 -7.03
C TRP A 79 18.71 8.87 -7.96
N LEU A 80 19.02 9.21 -9.21
CA LEU A 80 18.01 9.66 -10.18
C LEU A 80 16.92 8.60 -10.44
N PRO A 81 17.25 7.35 -10.83
CA PRO A 81 16.26 6.29 -11.04
C PRO A 81 15.98 5.47 -9.78
N TYR A 82 16.31 5.95 -8.56
CA TYR A 82 16.40 5.08 -7.38
C TYR A 82 15.13 4.26 -7.08
N HIS A 83 13.96 4.88 -7.24
CA HIS A 83 12.66 4.21 -7.09
C HIS A 83 12.46 3.03 -8.05
N GLU A 84 13.06 3.08 -9.24
CA GLU A 84 12.93 2.06 -10.28
C GLU A 84 13.61 0.74 -9.88
N PHE A 85 14.65 0.79 -9.04
CA PHE A 85 15.28 -0.41 -8.48
C PHE A 85 14.33 -1.22 -7.59
N LEU A 86 13.26 -0.60 -7.09
CA LEU A 86 12.26 -1.23 -6.24
C LEU A 86 11.04 -1.73 -7.02
N THR A 87 10.77 -1.19 -8.21
CA THR A 87 9.53 -1.38 -8.97
C THR A 87 9.25 -2.86 -9.26
N GLU A 88 10.19 -3.58 -9.86
CA GLU A 88 10.00 -4.99 -10.27
C GLU A 88 9.72 -5.91 -9.08
N ASN A 89 10.49 -5.75 -8.00
CA ASN A 89 10.32 -6.57 -6.81
C ASN A 89 9.03 -6.22 -6.07
N MET A 90 8.69 -4.93 -5.98
CA MET A 90 7.45 -4.51 -5.34
C MET A 90 6.22 -4.95 -6.14
N ALA A 91 6.26 -4.90 -7.47
CA ALA A 91 5.20 -5.41 -8.34
C ALA A 91 4.95 -6.90 -8.11
N LYS A 92 6.01 -7.71 -7.97
CA LYS A 92 5.87 -9.14 -7.61
C LYS A 92 5.23 -9.34 -6.24
N VAL A 93 5.65 -8.58 -5.23
CA VAL A 93 5.12 -8.66 -3.86
C VAL A 93 3.62 -8.41 -3.81
N VAL A 94 3.12 -7.45 -4.59
CA VAL A 94 1.70 -7.07 -4.56
C VAL A 94 0.86 -7.71 -5.68
N GLY A 95 1.47 -8.54 -6.54
CA GLY A 95 0.79 -9.19 -7.66
C GLY A 95 0.30 -8.19 -8.71
N ALA A 96 1.18 -7.27 -9.13
CA ALA A 96 0.91 -6.23 -10.11
C ALA A 96 1.93 -6.24 -11.25
N LYS A 97 1.70 -5.40 -12.28
CA LYS A 97 2.69 -5.12 -13.33
C LYS A 97 3.61 -3.96 -12.92
N PRO A 98 4.85 -3.90 -13.42
CA PRO A 98 5.79 -2.81 -13.09
C PRO A 98 5.25 -1.40 -13.33
N ILE A 99 4.54 -1.17 -14.45
CA ILE A 99 3.92 0.14 -14.78
C ILE A 99 2.87 0.60 -13.76
N GLU A 100 2.33 -0.34 -12.98
CA GLU A 100 1.26 -0.11 -12.03
C GLU A 100 1.77 0.23 -10.64
N VAL A 101 3.08 0.17 -10.37
CA VAL A 101 3.62 0.28 -9.00
C VAL A 101 4.72 1.33 -8.91
N VAL A 102 4.71 2.09 -7.81
CA VAL A 102 5.84 2.96 -7.42
C VAL A 102 5.99 2.99 -5.90
N VAL A 103 7.24 3.00 -5.41
CA VAL A 103 7.57 3.25 -4.00
C VAL A 103 7.79 4.75 -3.82
N MET A 104 6.98 5.39 -2.98
CA MET A 104 7.00 6.84 -2.76
C MET A 104 6.31 7.24 -1.46
N ASN A 105 6.66 8.42 -0.94
CA ASN A 105 6.05 9.10 0.22
C ASN A 105 5.77 8.15 1.41
N THR A 106 4.67 8.36 2.14
CA THR A 106 4.18 7.47 3.20
C THR A 106 2.77 7.01 2.88
N LEU A 107 2.29 5.97 3.57
CA LEU A 107 0.99 5.33 3.33
C LEU A 107 -0.19 6.32 3.20
N THR A 108 -0.46 7.10 4.24
CA THR A 108 -1.61 8.02 4.26
C THR A 108 -1.43 9.18 3.27
N ALA A 109 -0.19 9.62 3.05
CA ALA A 109 0.10 10.63 2.02
C ALA A 109 -0.26 10.10 0.62
N ASN A 110 0.12 8.86 0.30
CA ASN A 110 -0.26 8.20 -0.94
C ASN A 110 -1.78 8.01 -1.02
N LEU A 111 -2.44 7.63 0.08
CA LEU A 111 -3.90 7.49 0.11
C LEU A 111 -4.60 8.80 -0.29
N HIS A 112 -4.14 9.93 0.24
CA HIS A 112 -4.63 11.24 -0.17
C HIS A 112 -4.42 11.50 -1.66
N LEU A 113 -3.23 11.23 -2.19
CA LEU A 113 -2.92 11.41 -3.62
C LEU A 113 -3.76 10.51 -4.52
N MET A 114 -4.06 9.28 -4.10
CA MET A 114 -4.99 8.40 -4.83
C MET A 114 -6.41 8.97 -4.82
N MET A 115 -6.88 9.47 -3.68
CA MET A 115 -8.22 10.07 -3.59
C MET A 115 -8.35 11.35 -4.43
N VAL A 116 -7.29 12.15 -4.62
CA VAL A 116 -7.31 13.30 -5.56
C VAL A 116 -7.72 12.88 -6.98
N SER A 117 -7.32 11.68 -7.41
CA SER A 117 -7.59 11.15 -8.75
C SER A 117 -8.88 10.35 -8.83
N PHE A 118 -9.18 9.53 -7.82
CA PHE A 118 -10.23 8.52 -7.88
C PHE A 118 -11.47 8.86 -7.06
N TYR A 119 -11.37 9.73 -6.05
CA TYR A 119 -12.54 10.30 -5.39
C TYR A 119 -12.97 11.57 -6.12
N ARG A 120 -13.89 11.42 -7.08
CA ARG A 120 -14.41 12.52 -7.92
C ARG A 120 -15.88 12.78 -7.60
N PRO A 121 -16.19 13.34 -6.43
CA PRO A 121 -17.56 13.44 -5.99
C PRO A 121 -18.34 14.44 -6.85
N THR A 122 -19.64 14.21 -6.92
CA THR A 122 -20.65 15.15 -7.43
C THR A 122 -21.67 15.41 -6.34
N GLN A 123 -22.55 16.40 -6.53
CA GLN A 123 -23.64 16.68 -5.60
C GLN A 123 -24.54 15.45 -5.31
N LYS A 124 -24.64 14.50 -6.25
CA LYS A 124 -25.46 13.29 -6.09
C LYS A 124 -24.65 12.05 -5.70
N ARG A 125 -23.37 11.99 -6.06
CA ARG A 125 -22.49 10.84 -5.84
C ARG A 125 -21.22 11.29 -5.14
N TYR A 126 -21.22 11.26 -3.81
CA TYR A 126 -20.11 11.75 -2.99
C TYR A 126 -19.76 10.84 -1.81
N LYS A 127 -20.56 9.82 -1.51
CA LYS A 127 -20.34 8.98 -0.35
C LYS A 127 -19.13 8.07 -0.55
N ILE A 128 -18.47 7.73 0.56
CA ILE A 128 -17.34 6.81 0.60
C ILE A 128 -17.70 5.66 1.55
N VAL A 129 -17.51 4.43 1.10
CA VAL A 129 -17.66 3.24 1.95
C VAL A 129 -16.30 2.84 2.52
N ILE A 130 -16.24 2.64 3.83
CA ILE A 130 -15.11 2.03 4.54
C ILE A 130 -15.61 0.91 5.47
N GLU A 131 -14.76 0.00 5.92
CA GLU A 131 -15.10 -0.92 7.02
C GLU A 131 -15.19 -0.17 8.37
N ALA A 132 -16.07 -0.62 9.27
CA ALA A 132 -16.39 0.11 10.50
C ALA A 132 -15.20 0.33 11.43
N ASP A 133 -14.39 -0.72 11.61
CA ASP A 133 -13.16 -0.73 12.38
C ASP A 133 -11.95 -0.57 11.45
N ALA A 134 -12.06 0.38 10.51
CA ALA A 134 -10.94 0.80 9.69
C ALA A 134 -9.84 1.41 10.58
N PHE A 135 -8.60 1.34 10.10
CA PHE A 135 -7.49 1.97 10.82
C PHE A 135 -7.75 3.49 10.95
N PRO A 136 -7.47 4.12 12.10
CA PRO A 136 -7.87 5.51 12.35
C PRO A 136 -7.38 6.49 11.28
N SER A 137 -6.16 6.31 10.77
CA SER A 137 -5.60 7.21 9.75
C SER A 137 -6.40 7.19 8.44
N ASP A 138 -6.91 6.03 8.03
CA ASP A 138 -7.69 5.85 6.81
C ASP A 138 -9.05 6.55 6.94
N LYS A 139 -9.70 6.37 8.10
CA LYS A 139 -10.93 7.07 8.44
C LYS A 139 -10.71 8.58 8.42
N TYR A 140 -9.65 9.08 9.05
CA TYR A 140 -9.33 10.51 9.04
C TYR A 140 -9.03 11.05 7.63
N ALA A 141 -8.35 10.27 6.79
CA ALA A 141 -8.09 10.63 5.41
C ALA A 141 -9.39 10.75 4.60
N VAL A 142 -10.29 9.78 4.73
CA VAL A 142 -11.60 9.78 4.06
C VAL A 142 -12.48 10.94 4.53
N GLU A 143 -12.59 11.15 5.84
CA GLU A 143 -13.38 12.24 6.40
C GLU A 143 -12.83 13.62 6.00
N SER A 144 -11.50 13.77 5.93
CA SER A 144 -10.89 15.03 5.48
C SER A 144 -11.04 15.26 3.98
N GLN A 145 -11.03 14.21 3.15
CA GLN A 145 -11.36 14.34 1.72
C GLN A 145 -12.83 14.77 1.52
N LEU A 146 -13.77 14.18 2.27
CA LEU A 146 -15.17 14.61 2.26
C LEU A 146 -15.31 16.10 2.57
N ARG A 147 -14.68 16.56 3.66
CA ARG A 147 -14.68 17.98 4.05
C ARG A 147 -13.99 18.88 3.02
N HIS A 148 -12.86 18.43 2.46
CA HIS A 148 -12.14 19.16 1.42
C HIS A 148 -13.01 19.41 0.19
N HIS A 149 -13.86 18.46 -0.16
CA HIS A 149 -14.81 18.56 -1.26
C HIS A 149 -16.16 19.20 -0.87
N GLY A 150 -16.30 19.71 0.37
CA GLY A 150 -17.48 20.45 0.83
C GLY A 150 -18.64 19.59 1.32
N PHE A 151 -18.41 18.32 1.64
CA PHE A 151 -19.43 17.40 2.17
C PHE A 151 -19.27 17.18 3.67
N ASP A 152 -20.38 16.99 4.39
CA ASP A 152 -20.35 16.54 5.79
C ASP A 152 -19.84 15.10 5.86
N ALA A 153 -18.78 14.88 6.64
CA ALA A 153 -18.20 13.56 6.84
C ALA A 153 -19.17 12.58 7.49
N ASN A 154 -20.07 13.05 8.37
CA ASN A 154 -21.07 12.18 9.04
C ASN A 154 -22.13 11.66 8.07
N GLU A 155 -22.42 12.41 7.00
CA GLU A 155 -23.40 12.03 5.97
C GLU A 155 -22.74 11.29 4.80
N GLY A 156 -21.51 11.67 4.48
CA GLY A 156 -20.74 11.11 3.36
C GLY A 156 -20.07 9.78 3.66
N LEU A 157 -19.81 9.47 4.93
CA LEU A 157 -19.15 8.22 5.32
C LEU A 157 -20.16 7.10 5.58
N ILE A 158 -20.04 6.02 4.81
CA ILE A 158 -20.78 4.77 5.05
C ILE A 158 -19.83 3.76 5.68
N LEU A 159 -20.26 3.17 6.80
CA LEU A 159 -19.51 2.12 7.50
C LEU A 159 -20.10 0.75 7.18
N TRP A 160 -19.31 -0.12 6.55
CA TRP A 160 -19.60 -1.55 6.44
C TRP A 160 -19.25 -2.22 7.77
N LYS A 161 -20.29 -2.50 8.57
CA LYS A 161 -20.16 -3.04 9.93
C LYS A 161 -20.43 -4.53 9.96
N ALA A 162 -19.73 -5.25 10.84
CA ALA A 162 -20.14 -6.59 11.24
C ALA A 162 -21.53 -6.56 11.89
N ARG A 163 -22.28 -7.66 11.75
CA ARG A 163 -23.63 -7.77 12.33
C ARG A 163 -23.53 -7.89 13.85
N LYS A 164 -24.63 -7.62 14.56
CA LYS A 164 -24.67 -7.76 16.02
C LYS A 164 -24.34 -9.22 16.41
N GLY A 165 -23.26 -9.39 17.18
CA GLY A 165 -22.76 -10.69 17.61
C GLY A 165 -21.77 -11.36 16.65
N GLU A 166 -21.43 -10.70 15.54
CA GLU A 166 -20.35 -11.09 14.62
C GLU A 166 -19.17 -10.13 14.77
N GLU A 167 -17.95 -10.64 14.58
CA GLU A 167 -16.72 -9.82 14.56
C GLU A 167 -16.25 -9.52 13.12
N LEU A 168 -16.60 -10.39 12.17
CA LEU A 168 -16.16 -10.30 10.78
C LEU A 168 -17.24 -9.66 9.92
N ALA A 169 -16.82 -8.85 8.95
CA ALA A 169 -17.74 -8.21 8.02
C ALA A 169 -18.23 -9.21 6.97
N ASN A 170 -19.52 -9.15 6.63
CA ASN A 170 -20.17 -10.06 5.70
C ASN A 170 -20.39 -9.39 4.32
N TYR A 171 -19.99 -10.05 3.24
CA TYR A 171 -20.13 -9.52 1.88
C TYR A 171 -21.58 -9.28 1.46
N ASN A 172 -22.54 -10.01 2.00
CA ASN A 172 -23.96 -9.78 1.70
C ASN A 172 -24.41 -8.40 2.19
N ASP A 173 -23.80 -7.89 3.27
CA ASP A 173 -24.09 -6.55 3.79
C ASP A 173 -23.46 -5.48 2.91
N LEU A 174 -22.21 -5.69 2.44
CA LEU A 174 -21.58 -4.80 1.45
C LEU A 174 -22.39 -4.75 0.15
N GLN A 175 -22.84 -5.92 -0.34
CA GLN A 175 -23.71 -6.00 -1.51
C GLN A 175 -25.02 -5.21 -1.29
N THR A 176 -25.66 -5.37 -0.13
CA THR A 176 -26.87 -4.62 0.22
C THR A 176 -26.63 -3.11 0.25
N ILE A 177 -25.49 -2.66 0.82
CA ILE A 177 -25.08 -1.24 0.81
C ILE A 177 -24.97 -0.72 -0.63
N LEU A 178 -24.29 -1.46 -1.51
CA LEU A 178 -24.08 -1.05 -2.91
C LEU A 178 -25.37 -1.10 -3.73
N GLU A 179 -26.24 -2.08 -3.51
CA GLU A 179 -27.54 -2.17 -4.19
C GLU A 179 -28.47 -1.02 -3.78
N THR A 180 -28.45 -0.62 -2.51
CA THR A 180 -29.34 0.43 -1.99
C THR A 180 -28.81 1.84 -2.21
N GLN A 181 -27.50 2.05 -2.07
CA GLN A 181 -26.86 3.37 -2.05
C GLN A 181 -25.79 3.56 -3.13
N GLY A 182 -25.54 2.57 -3.99
CA GLY A 182 -24.44 2.59 -4.97
C GLY A 182 -24.47 3.77 -5.94
N LYS A 183 -25.63 4.36 -6.21
CA LYS A 183 -25.75 5.58 -7.04
C LYS A 183 -25.19 6.84 -6.35
N ASP A 184 -25.11 6.83 -5.03
CA ASP A 184 -24.63 7.93 -4.19
C ASP A 184 -23.16 7.73 -3.77
N ILE A 185 -22.61 6.53 -3.97
CA ILE A 185 -21.25 6.15 -3.57
C ILE A 185 -20.26 6.46 -4.70
N ALA A 186 -19.27 7.30 -4.43
CA ALA A 186 -18.19 7.60 -5.38
C ALA A 186 -17.04 6.60 -5.26
N LEU A 187 -16.72 6.18 -4.03
CA LEU A 187 -15.54 5.38 -3.73
C LEU A 187 -15.86 4.30 -2.68
N VAL A 188 -15.36 3.09 -2.93
CA VAL A 188 -15.20 2.03 -1.93
C VAL A 188 -13.72 1.98 -1.57
N MET A 189 -13.38 2.29 -0.31
CA MET A 189 -12.00 2.33 0.19
C MET A 189 -11.93 1.39 1.40
N ILE A 190 -11.32 0.22 1.23
CA ILE A 190 -11.33 -0.85 2.24
C ILE A 190 -9.91 -1.26 2.60
N GLY A 191 -9.63 -1.51 3.88
CA GLY A 191 -8.40 -2.17 4.27
C GLY A 191 -8.34 -3.60 3.72
N GLY A 192 -7.35 -3.96 2.91
CA GLY A 192 -7.25 -5.28 2.28
C GLY A 192 -7.17 -6.42 3.30
N VAL A 193 -6.47 -6.19 4.41
CA VAL A 193 -6.54 -7.01 5.63
C VAL A 193 -6.90 -6.09 6.78
N ASN A 194 -8.00 -6.36 7.50
CA ASN A 194 -8.37 -5.54 8.65
C ASN A 194 -7.31 -5.65 9.76
N TYR A 195 -6.84 -4.49 10.26
CA TYR A 195 -5.72 -4.43 11.20
C TYR A 195 -6.00 -5.09 12.56
N TYR A 196 -7.27 -5.14 12.96
CA TYR A 196 -7.69 -5.63 14.27
C TYR A 196 -8.17 -7.08 14.19
N THR A 197 -9.13 -7.38 13.31
CA THR A 197 -9.71 -8.73 13.21
C THR A 197 -8.83 -9.69 12.40
N GLY A 198 -7.87 -9.19 11.64
CA GLY A 198 -7.05 -9.99 10.73
C GLY A 198 -7.82 -10.52 9.51
N GLN A 199 -9.06 -10.07 9.29
CA GLN A 199 -9.86 -10.50 8.15
C GLN A 199 -9.21 -10.07 6.84
N PHE A 200 -8.76 -11.04 6.04
CA PHE A 200 -8.35 -10.81 4.66
C PHE A 200 -9.57 -10.80 3.75
N PHE A 201 -9.77 -9.70 3.02
CA PHE A 201 -10.89 -9.55 2.11
C PHE A 201 -10.56 -10.01 0.68
N ASP A 202 -11.57 -10.53 -0.01
CA ASP A 202 -11.55 -10.86 -1.42
C ASP A 202 -11.63 -9.56 -2.23
N LEU A 203 -10.45 -9.04 -2.57
CA LEU A 203 -10.31 -7.77 -3.27
C LEU A 203 -11.03 -7.78 -4.62
N LYS A 204 -10.97 -8.91 -5.33
CA LYS A 204 -11.63 -9.07 -6.64
C LYS A 204 -13.15 -8.98 -6.50
N ARG A 205 -13.73 -9.66 -5.51
CA ARG A 205 -15.17 -9.59 -5.25
C ARG A 205 -15.61 -8.17 -4.89
N ILE A 206 -14.86 -7.47 -4.04
CA ILE A 206 -15.18 -6.09 -3.65
C ILE A 206 -15.09 -5.16 -4.86
N THR A 207 -14.03 -5.26 -5.66
CA THR A 207 -13.90 -4.48 -6.90
C THR A 207 -15.06 -4.71 -7.84
N GLN A 208 -15.43 -5.98 -8.12
CA GLN A 208 -16.54 -6.31 -9.01
C GLN A 208 -17.87 -5.73 -8.50
N LEU A 209 -18.13 -5.82 -7.18
CA LEU A 209 -19.30 -5.24 -6.57
C LEU A 209 -19.32 -3.71 -6.70
N GLY A 210 -18.22 -3.03 -6.39
CA GLY A 210 -18.14 -1.56 -6.50
C GLY A 210 -18.30 -1.06 -7.93
N HIS A 211 -17.55 -1.66 -8.87
CA HIS A 211 -17.59 -1.30 -10.30
C HIS A 211 -18.98 -1.53 -10.92
N LYS A 212 -19.70 -2.59 -10.52
CA LYS A 212 -21.09 -2.84 -10.98
C LYS A 212 -22.03 -1.66 -10.71
N HIS A 213 -21.76 -0.88 -9.66
CA HIS A 213 -22.55 0.29 -9.26
C HIS A 213 -21.91 1.63 -9.68
N GLY A 214 -20.85 1.58 -10.49
CA GLY A 214 -20.11 2.75 -10.98
C GLY A 214 -19.25 3.44 -9.92
N CYS A 215 -18.91 2.74 -8.83
CA CYS A 215 -17.99 3.25 -7.82
C CYS A 215 -16.55 3.01 -8.28
N MET A 216 -15.62 3.91 -7.93
CA MET A 216 -14.21 3.56 -7.91
C MET A 216 -13.92 2.66 -6.70
N VAL A 217 -12.91 1.81 -6.80
CA VAL A 217 -12.53 0.88 -5.72
C VAL A 217 -11.03 0.93 -5.48
N GLY A 218 -10.65 1.20 -4.23
CA GLY A 218 -9.26 1.14 -3.80
C GLY A 218 -9.06 0.48 -2.45
N PHE A 219 -7.82 0.09 -2.18
CA PHE A 219 -7.48 -0.67 -0.99
C PHE A 219 -6.30 -0.08 -0.22
N ASP A 220 -6.39 -0.06 1.11
CA ASP A 220 -5.21 0.06 1.97
C ASP A 220 -4.66 -1.34 2.25
N CYS A 221 -3.48 -1.63 1.73
CA CYS A 221 -2.80 -2.91 1.82
C CYS A 221 -1.71 -2.94 2.90
N ALA A 222 -1.75 -2.08 3.92
CA ALA A 222 -0.72 -2.02 4.96
C ALA A 222 -0.49 -3.34 5.70
N HIS A 223 -1.56 -4.11 5.96
CA HIS A 223 -1.46 -5.45 6.54
C HIS A 223 -1.45 -6.58 5.50
N GLY A 224 -1.50 -6.24 4.22
CA GLY A 224 -1.53 -7.19 3.12
C GLY A 224 -0.21 -7.36 2.39
N ALA A 225 0.49 -6.25 2.09
CA ALA A 225 1.74 -6.26 1.33
C ALA A 225 2.84 -7.01 2.11
N GLY A 226 3.37 -8.07 1.51
CA GLY A 226 4.35 -8.97 2.15
C GLY A 226 3.75 -9.98 3.15
N ASN A 227 2.42 -10.07 3.25
CA ASN A 227 1.72 -10.99 4.16
C ASN A 227 0.82 -11.99 3.42
N VAL A 228 -0.06 -11.50 2.54
CA VAL A 228 -1.01 -12.32 1.76
C VAL A 228 -0.84 -12.06 0.27
N GLU A 229 -1.31 -13.00 -0.56
CA GLU A 229 -1.32 -12.85 -2.01
C GLU A 229 -2.40 -11.84 -2.43
N LEU A 230 -2.00 -10.59 -2.66
CA LEU A 230 -2.92 -9.51 -3.00
C LEU A 230 -3.48 -9.60 -4.43
N ASN A 231 -2.67 -10.06 -5.38
CA ASN A 231 -3.03 -10.17 -6.81
C ASN A 231 -3.71 -8.89 -7.35
N LEU A 232 -3.12 -7.72 -7.06
CA LEU A 232 -3.76 -6.41 -7.30
C LEU A 232 -4.17 -6.19 -8.76
N HIS A 233 -3.36 -6.62 -9.73
CA HIS A 233 -3.72 -6.51 -11.15
C HIS A 233 -5.03 -7.24 -11.46
N ASP A 234 -5.09 -8.53 -11.13
CA ASP A 234 -6.23 -9.40 -11.45
C ASP A 234 -7.44 -9.18 -10.53
N SER A 235 -7.26 -8.49 -9.40
CA SER A 235 -8.35 -8.00 -8.57
C SER A 235 -9.19 -6.94 -9.29
N GLY A 236 -8.58 -6.21 -10.23
CA GLY A 236 -9.21 -5.11 -10.96
C GLY A 236 -9.34 -3.81 -10.15
N ALA A 237 -8.75 -3.71 -8.96
CA ALA A 237 -8.72 -2.48 -8.16
C ALA A 237 -8.30 -1.27 -9.01
N ASP A 238 -8.84 -0.08 -8.73
CA ASP A 238 -8.41 1.14 -9.43
C ASP A 238 -7.06 1.65 -8.89
N PHE A 239 -6.90 1.56 -7.58
CA PHE A 239 -5.66 1.88 -6.88
C PHE A 239 -5.49 1.05 -5.60
N ALA A 240 -4.29 1.02 -5.07
CA ALA A 240 -4.03 0.57 -3.71
C ALA A 240 -2.83 1.31 -3.12
N VAL A 241 -2.69 1.30 -1.80
CA VAL A 241 -1.56 1.92 -1.08
C VAL A 241 -1.08 1.01 0.04
N TRP A 242 0.20 1.10 0.40
CA TRP A 242 0.73 0.34 1.55
C TRP A 242 1.93 1.05 2.18
N CYS A 243 2.27 0.61 3.39
CA CYS A 243 3.54 0.95 4.05
C CYS A 243 4.55 -0.18 3.88
N THR A 244 5.84 0.12 4.09
CA THR A 244 6.91 -0.89 4.00
C THR A 244 7.53 -1.29 5.35
N TYR A 245 7.10 -0.66 6.44
CA TYR A 245 7.69 -0.87 7.77
C TYR A 245 7.09 -2.05 8.56
N LYS A 246 5.99 -2.64 8.09
CA LYS A 246 5.33 -3.82 8.69
C LYS A 246 6.00 -5.11 8.19
N TYR A 247 5.26 -5.98 7.50
CA TYR A 247 5.76 -7.26 6.97
C TYR A 247 6.91 -7.12 5.96
N LEU A 248 7.07 -5.95 5.34
CA LEU A 248 8.16 -5.65 4.41
C LEU A 248 9.46 -5.18 5.10
N ASN A 249 9.49 -5.09 6.43
CA ASN A 249 10.71 -4.96 7.24
C ASN A 249 11.65 -3.79 6.86
N SER A 250 11.12 -2.67 6.33
CA SER A 250 11.95 -1.58 5.80
C SER A 250 12.34 -0.52 6.83
N GLY A 251 12.00 -0.72 8.11
CA GLY A 251 12.33 0.21 9.20
C GLY A 251 11.27 1.29 9.45
N PRO A 252 11.29 1.95 10.62
CA PRO A 252 10.19 2.79 11.11
C PRO A 252 9.96 4.01 10.21
N GLY A 253 8.72 4.24 9.78
CA GLY A 253 8.37 5.40 8.96
C GLY A 253 8.98 5.42 7.57
N SER A 254 9.51 4.28 7.09
CA SER A 254 10.02 4.11 5.73
C SER A 254 8.97 4.43 4.66
N LEU A 255 9.44 4.61 3.42
CA LEU A 255 8.62 4.91 2.26
C LEU A 255 7.42 3.96 2.12
N GLY A 256 6.30 4.49 1.66
CA GLY A 256 5.14 3.71 1.24
C GLY A 256 5.25 3.24 -0.21
N GLY A 257 4.20 2.59 -0.69
CA GLY A 257 4.01 2.35 -2.11
C GLY A 257 2.57 2.66 -2.52
N CYS A 258 2.38 2.83 -3.82
CA CYS A 258 1.05 2.83 -4.40
C CYS A 258 1.00 1.96 -5.65
N PHE A 259 -0.20 1.45 -5.89
CA PHE A 259 -0.61 0.77 -7.10
C PHE A 259 -1.66 1.62 -7.81
N VAL A 260 -1.54 1.75 -9.13
CA VAL A 260 -2.59 2.28 -10.01
C VAL A 260 -2.71 1.35 -11.20
N HIS A 261 -3.89 0.78 -11.41
CA HIS A 261 -4.09 -0.20 -12.47
C HIS A 261 -3.78 0.39 -13.85
N GLU A 262 -3.14 -0.39 -14.72
CA GLU A 262 -2.65 0.03 -16.04
C GLU A 262 -3.74 0.63 -16.94
N ARG A 263 -5.02 0.28 -16.70
CA ARG A 263 -6.17 0.88 -17.38
C ARG A 263 -6.23 2.41 -17.23
N HIS A 264 -5.62 2.95 -16.17
CA HIS A 264 -5.52 4.37 -15.87
C HIS A 264 -4.18 5.00 -16.30
N ALA A 265 -3.20 4.19 -16.73
CA ALA A 265 -1.80 4.61 -16.92
C ALA A 265 -1.66 5.79 -17.88
N HIS A 266 -2.36 5.75 -19.02
CA HIS A 266 -2.26 6.77 -20.07
C HIS A 266 -3.37 7.83 -20.03
N ASN A 267 -4.22 7.84 -19.00
CA ASN A 267 -5.30 8.81 -18.88
C ASN A 267 -4.77 10.16 -18.38
N LYS A 268 -4.41 11.05 -19.32
CA LYS A 268 -3.95 12.42 -19.03
C LYS A 268 -5.04 13.34 -18.45
N ASN A 269 -6.32 12.93 -18.44
CA ASN A 269 -7.42 13.72 -17.89
C ASN A 269 -7.68 13.41 -16.40
N LEU A 270 -7.02 12.40 -15.82
CA LEU A 270 -7.07 12.19 -14.37
C LEU A 270 -6.37 13.37 -13.68
N ASN A 271 -7.04 13.98 -12.71
CA ASN A 271 -6.42 15.00 -11.88
C ASN A 271 -5.39 14.32 -11.00
N ARG A 272 -4.17 14.82 -11.06
CA ARG A 272 -3.05 14.41 -10.24
C ARG A 272 -2.44 15.69 -9.72
N PHE A 273 -2.12 15.74 -8.43
CA PHE A 273 -1.23 16.80 -7.97
C PHE A 273 0.13 16.52 -8.58
N ALA A 274 0.59 17.42 -9.45
CA ALA A 274 1.80 17.25 -10.22
C ALA A 274 3.01 17.78 -9.44
N GLY A 275 4.14 17.14 -9.62
CA GLY A 275 5.45 17.67 -9.25
C GLY A 275 6.46 17.33 -10.33
N TRP A 276 7.69 17.86 -10.24
CA TRP A 276 8.65 17.72 -11.32
C TRP A 276 9.09 16.26 -11.58
N TRP A 277 8.87 15.35 -10.61
CA TRP A 277 9.22 13.94 -10.75
C TRP A 277 8.16 13.12 -11.48
N SER A 278 6.92 13.60 -11.58
CA SER A 278 5.92 13.03 -12.49
C SER A 278 6.03 13.56 -13.92
N HIS A 279 7.00 14.43 -14.21
CA HIS A 279 7.30 14.90 -15.57
C HIS A 279 8.15 13.88 -16.34
N ASN A 280 7.91 13.81 -17.65
CA ASN A 280 8.61 12.98 -18.63
C ASN A 280 10.13 12.98 -18.41
N LYS A 281 10.70 11.79 -18.20
CA LYS A 281 12.12 11.57 -17.86
C LYS A 281 13.06 12.16 -18.91
N GLU A 282 12.72 12.08 -20.20
CA GLU A 282 13.55 12.56 -21.31
C GLU A 282 13.68 14.09 -21.34
N THR A 283 12.70 14.80 -20.79
CA THR A 283 12.63 16.26 -20.84
C THR A 283 12.72 16.94 -19.46
N ARG A 284 12.70 16.17 -18.36
CA ARG A 284 12.71 16.66 -16.98
C ARG A 284 13.80 17.69 -16.70
N PHE A 285 15.03 17.41 -17.12
CA PHE A 285 16.17 18.29 -16.88
C PHE A 285 16.33 19.41 -17.92
N LYS A 286 15.44 19.51 -18.91
CA LYS A 286 15.36 20.71 -19.77
C LYS A 286 14.77 21.90 -19.00
N MET A 287 13.99 21.65 -17.93
CA MET A 287 13.44 22.62 -16.96
C MET A 287 12.57 23.77 -17.52
N ARG A 288 12.48 23.94 -18.83
CA ARG A 288 11.77 25.04 -19.52
C ARG A 288 10.55 24.57 -20.31
N ASN A 289 10.37 23.26 -20.42
CA ASN A 289 9.26 22.69 -21.18
C ASN A 289 7.96 22.74 -20.36
N GLU A 290 6.84 22.76 -21.07
CA GLU A 290 5.54 22.52 -20.45
C GLU A 290 5.49 21.12 -19.82
N PHE A 291 4.65 20.96 -18.81
CA PHE A 291 4.50 19.70 -18.10
C PHE A 291 3.97 18.59 -19.03
N ASP A 292 4.77 17.52 -19.21
CA ASP A 292 4.34 16.28 -19.84
C ASP A 292 4.30 15.16 -18.79
N GLN A 293 3.09 14.70 -18.48
CA GLN A 293 2.79 13.73 -17.44
C GLN A 293 3.29 12.32 -17.80
N LEU A 294 4.04 11.69 -16.89
CA LEU A 294 4.43 10.29 -17.01
C LEU A 294 3.21 9.35 -16.97
N PRO A 295 3.23 8.27 -17.76
CA PRO A 295 2.25 7.20 -17.67
C PRO A 295 2.48 6.34 -16.42
N GLY A 296 1.46 5.58 -16.04
CA GLY A 296 1.55 4.61 -14.95
C GLY A 296 1.60 5.25 -13.57
N ALA A 297 1.95 4.44 -12.56
CA ALA A 297 1.95 4.86 -11.16
C ALA A 297 3.02 5.93 -10.83
N GLU A 298 4.15 5.94 -11.54
CA GLU A 298 5.16 7.01 -11.44
C GLU A 298 4.57 8.40 -11.72
N GLY A 299 3.45 8.46 -12.45
CA GLY A 299 2.74 9.69 -12.70
C GLY A 299 2.21 10.40 -11.44
N TRP A 300 2.22 9.76 -10.27
CA TRP A 300 1.84 10.35 -8.98
C TRP A 300 3.03 10.80 -8.12
N GLN A 301 4.27 10.65 -8.59
CA GLN A 301 5.43 11.17 -7.87
C GLN A 301 5.43 12.70 -7.88
N LEU A 302 5.77 13.30 -6.73
CA LEU A 302 5.85 14.76 -6.59
C LEU A 302 7.30 15.24 -6.71
N SER A 303 8.15 14.71 -5.86
CA SER A 303 9.55 15.08 -5.70
C SER A 303 10.45 13.90 -6.04
N ASN A 304 11.75 14.19 -6.16
CA ASN A 304 12.75 13.13 -6.07
C ASN A 304 12.61 12.46 -4.69
N PRO A 305 12.37 11.13 -4.62
CA PRO A 305 12.30 10.41 -3.36
C PRO A 305 13.66 10.32 -2.64
#